data_AF-A0A1X6ZEQ9-F1
#
_entry.id   AF-A0A1X6ZEQ9-F1
#
_cell.length_a   1.000
_cell.length_b   1.000
_cell.length_c   1.000
_cell.angle_alpha   90.00
_cell.angle_beta   90.00
_cell.angle_gamma   90.00
#
_symmetry.space_group_name_H-M   'P 1'
#
loop_
_entity.id
_entity.type
_entity.pdbx_description
1 polymer ?
#
loop_
_entity_poly.entity_id
_entity_poly.type
_entity_poly.pdbx_seq_one_letter_code
_entity_poly.pdbx_strand_id
1 'polypeptide(L)'
;MNDQVPHPMSPQDCLVAIMVAVSASDETIRTAELVKIEGAVNMLPVFANYDIDRTRRVSQTVFDLFEQVEGLDALFGLIRDNLPERLNETAYALACDVAAADGSLAESELRLLEEIRYELNIDRLHAAAIERGARARHTT
;
A
#
# COMPACT_ATOMS: atom_id res chain seq x y z
N MET A 1 -24.12 2.19 24.67
CA MET A 1 -23.12 2.88 23.83
C MET A 1 -21.81 2.13 24.00
N ASN A 2 -21.54 1.20 23.08
CA ASN A 2 -20.24 0.55 22.96
C ASN A 2 -19.52 1.34 21.87
N ASP A 3 -18.85 2.43 22.25
CA ASP A 3 -17.92 3.10 21.36
C ASP A 3 -16.71 2.17 21.22
N GLN A 4 -16.81 1.26 20.25
CA GLN A 4 -15.66 0.62 19.65
C GLN A 4 -14.86 1.76 19.02
N VAL A 5 -13.90 2.32 19.77
CA VAL A 5 -12.83 3.10 19.17
C VAL A 5 -12.28 2.21 18.06
N PRO A 6 -12.35 2.60 16.77
CA PRO A 6 -11.80 1.80 15.70
C PRO A 6 -10.35 1.57 16.08
N HIS A 7 -9.93 0.31 16.20
CA HIS A 7 -8.55 0.03 16.58
C HIS A 7 -7.63 0.83 15.65
N PRO A 8 -6.78 1.73 16.17
CA PRO A 8 -5.89 2.51 15.34
C PRO A 8 -5.06 1.53 14.50
N MET A 9 -4.94 1.83 13.21
CA MET A 9 -4.13 1.02 12.30
C MET A 9 -2.71 1.00 12.88
N SER A 10 -2.12 -0.19 12.96
CA SER A 10 -0.69 -0.26 13.25
C SER A 10 0.09 0.28 12.04
N PRO A 11 1.36 0.73 12.23
CA PRO A 11 2.20 1.11 11.10
C PRO A 11 2.28 0.02 10.02
N GLN A 12 2.30 -1.25 10.41
CA GLN A 12 2.27 -2.39 9.49
C GLN A 12 0.93 -2.51 8.74
N ASP A 13 -0.20 -2.24 9.40
CA ASP A 13 -1.50 -2.23 8.69
C ASP A 13 -1.53 -1.13 7.63
N CYS A 14 -0.92 0.04 7.87
CA CYS A 14 -0.83 1.10 6.87
C CYS A 14 -0.01 0.64 5.65
N LEU A 15 1.10 -0.07 5.87
CA LEU A 15 1.89 -0.63 4.77
C LEU A 15 1.08 -1.66 3.97
N VAL A 16 0.35 -2.55 4.64
CA VAL A 16 -0.54 -3.52 3.98
C VAL A 16 -1.65 -2.81 3.22
N ALA A 17 -2.29 -1.81 3.82
CA ALA A 17 -3.38 -1.06 3.20
C ALA A 17 -2.93 -0.37 1.91
N ILE A 18 -1.72 0.21 1.89
CA ILE A 18 -1.14 0.81 0.69
C ILE A 18 -0.94 -0.23 -0.41
N MET A 19 -0.38 -1.40 -0.08
CA MET A 19 -0.18 -2.45 -1.09
C MET A 19 -1.51 -2.96 -1.65
N VAL A 20 -2.52 -3.15 -0.79
CA VAL A 20 -3.86 -3.58 -1.22
C VAL A 20 -4.54 -2.50 -2.07
N ALA A 21 -4.43 -1.23 -1.68
CA ALA A 21 -5.01 -0.11 -2.42
C ALA A 21 -4.48 -0.05 -3.86
N VAL A 22 -3.17 -0.27 -4.04
CA VAL A 22 -2.55 -0.36 -5.37
C VAL A 22 -3.13 -1.52 -6.17
N SER A 23 -3.14 -2.72 -5.61
CA SER A 23 -3.66 -3.93 -6.28
C SER A 23 -5.15 -3.84 -6.60
N ALA A 24 -5.94 -3.08 -5.83
CA ALA A 24 -7.37 -2.91 -6.04
C ALA A 24 -7.73 -1.72 -6.97
N SER A 25 -6.74 -0.94 -7.42
CA SER A 25 -6.99 0.36 -8.07
C SER A 25 -7.60 0.29 -9.47
N ASP A 26 -7.44 -0.83 -10.18
CA ASP A 26 -8.05 -1.08 -11.49
C ASP A 26 -9.29 -2.00 -11.41
N GLU A 27 -9.85 -2.16 -10.20
CA GLU A 27 -10.96 -3.07 -9.86
C GLU A 27 -10.66 -4.56 -10.08
N THR A 28 -9.45 -4.92 -10.53
CA THR A 28 -9.07 -6.30 -10.89
C THR A 28 -7.76 -6.71 -10.23
N ILE A 29 -7.87 -7.28 -9.03
CA ILE A 29 -6.70 -7.81 -8.31
C ILE A 29 -6.10 -9.01 -9.03
N ARG A 30 -4.82 -8.91 -9.40
CA ARG A 30 -4.10 -10.00 -10.07
C ARG A 30 -3.42 -10.92 -9.06
N THR A 31 -3.32 -12.21 -9.39
CA THR A 31 -2.64 -13.18 -8.51
C THR A 31 -1.17 -12.82 -8.28
N ALA A 32 -0.49 -12.22 -9.26
CA ALA A 32 0.90 -11.79 -9.12
C ALA A 32 1.05 -10.71 -8.03
N GLU A 33 0.15 -9.74 -7.96
CA GLU A 33 0.12 -8.69 -6.93
C GLU A 33 -0.14 -9.28 -5.55
N LEU A 34 -1.11 -10.19 -5.42
CA LEU A 34 -1.40 -10.87 -4.14
C LEU A 34 -0.18 -11.64 -3.61
N VAL A 35 0.53 -12.35 -4.50
CA VAL A 35 1.76 -13.06 -4.14
C VAL A 35 2.86 -12.08 -3.70
N LYS A 36 2.93 -10.87 -4.29
CA LYS A 36 3.86 -9.82 -3.84
C LYS A 36 3.51 -9.29 -2.46
N ILE A 37 2.24 -9.04 -2.20
CA ILE A 37 1.75 -8.60 -0.88
C ILE A 37 2.11 -9.64 0.18
N GLU A 38 1.76 -10.90 -0.06
CA GLU A 38 2.03 -12.00 0.86
C GLU A 38 3.54 -12.20 1.08
N GLY A 39 4.34 -12.14 0.00
CA GLY A 39 5.79 -12.23 0.09
C GLY A 39 6.42 -11.11 0.90
N ALA A 40 5.97 -9.87 0.71
CA ALA A 40 6.44 -8.72 1.46
C ALA A 40 6.15 -8.85 2.96
N VAL A 41 4.91 -9.23 3.31
CA VAL A 41 4.49 -9.42 4.70
C VAL A 41 5.27 -10.55 5.38
N ASN A 42 5.55 -11.64 4.66
CA ASN A 42 6.28 -12.78 5.22
C ASN A 42 7.78 -12.58 5.35
N MET A 43 8.41 -11.77 4.49
CA MET A 43 9.88 -11.72 4.38
C MET A 43 10.51 -10.43 4.91
N LEU A 44 9.79 -9.32 4.96
CA LEU A 44 10.40 -8.04 5.29
C LEU A 44 10.47 -7.80 6.81
N PRO A 45 11.62 -7.34 7.34
CA PRO A 45 11.80 -7.13 8.78
C PRO A 45 10.78 -6.21 9.45
N VAL A 46 10.19 -5.26 8.71
CA VAL A 46 9.16 -4.35 9.23
C VAL A 46 7.90 -5.10 9.71
N PHE A 47 7.66 -6.29 9.16
CA PHE A 47 6.54 -7.18 9.50
C PHE A 47 6.92 -8.30 10.47
N ALA A 48 8.13 -8.32 11.06
CA ALA A 48 8.62 -9.44 11.88
C ALA A 48 7.70 -9.84 13.05
N ASN A 49 6.92 -8.88 13.59
CA ASN A 49 5.95 -9.11 14.67
C ASN A 49 4.50 -8.86 14.21
N TYR A 50 4.24 -8.88 12.91
CA TYR A 50 2.92 -8.63 12.36
C TYR A 50 2.06 -9.90 12.44
N ASP A 51 0.81 -9.74 12.87
CA ASP A 51 -0.19 -10.80 12.81
C ASP A 51 -0.74 -10.87 11.37
N ILE A 52 -0.35 -11.88 10.60
CA ILE A 52 -0.70 -12.01 9.19
C ILE A 52 -2.22 -12.14 8.95
N ASP A 53 -2.98 -12.61 9.94
CA ASP A 53 -4.44 -12.69 9.86
C ASP A 53 -5.08 -11.29 9.80
N ARG A 54 -4.35 -10.24 10.22
CA ARG A 54 -4.77 -8.84 10.03
C ARG A 54 -4.83 -8.43 8.57
N THR A 55 -4.04 -9.03 7.68
CA THR A 55 -4.04 -8.68 6.25
C THR A 55 -5.44 -8.74 5.65
N ARG A 56 -6.24 -9.76 6.03
CA ARG A 56 -7.62 -9.90 5.55
C ARG A 56 -8.52 -8.77 6.04
N ARG A 57 -8.37 -8.37 7.31
CA ARG A 57 -9.15 -7.26 7.90
C ARG A 57 -8.79 -5.93 7.23
N VAL A 58 -7.50 -5.67 7.07
CA VAL A 58 -7.01 -4.46 6.39
C VAL A 58 -7.49 -4.42 4.94
N SER A 59 -7.46 -5.55 4.24
CA SER A 59 -7.95 -5.63 2.86
C SER A 59 -9.43 -5.29 2.77
N GLN A 60 -10.25 -5.84 3.67
CA GLN A 60 -11.67 -5.51 3.73
C GLN A 60 -11.89 -4.01 3.98
N THR A 61 -11.15 -3.41 4.92
CA THR A 61 -11.24 -1.96 5.18
C THR A 61 -10.90 -1.14 3.93
N VAL A 62 -9.88 -1.52 3.15
CA VAL A 62 -9.55 -0.82 1.89
C VAL A 62 -10.69 -0.94 0.88
N PHE A 63 -11.27 -2.13 0.70
CA PHE A 63 -12.42 -2.30 -0.20
C PHE A 63 -13.64 -1.49 0.25
N ASP A 64 -13.98 -1.54 1.54
CA ASP A 64 -15.10 -0.77 2.10
C ASP A 64 -14.90 0.74 1.89
N LEU A 65 -13.65 1.22 1.96
CA LEU A 65 -13.29 2.60 1.67
C LEU A 65 -13.45 2.91 0.18
N PHE A 66 -12.96 2.06 -0.73
CA PHE A 66 -13.08 2.29 -2.18
C PHE A 66 -14.52 2.33 -2.68
N GLU A 67 -15.48 1.74 -1.97
CA GLU A 67 -16.91 1.87 -2.25
C GLU A 67 -17.49 3.27 -1.89
N GLN A 68 -16.76 4.09 -1.12
CA GLN A 68 -17.19 5.42 -0.70
C GLN A 68 -16.75 6.51 -1.68
N VAL A 69 -17.56 7.55 -1.83
CA VAL A 69 -17.30 8.70 -2.72
C VAL A 69 -15.98 9.43 -2.39
N GLU A 70 -15.63 9.52 -1.11
CA GLU A 70 -14.38 10.15 -0.61
C GLU A 70 -13.45 9.10 0.03
N GLY A 71 -13.57 7.85 -0.40
CA GLY A 71 -12.89 6.70 0.17
C GLY A 71 -11.37 6.81 0.19
N LEU A 72 -10.81 7.32 -0.90
CA LEU A 72 -9.37 7.46 -1.07
C LEU A 72 -8.80 8.54 -0.12
N ASP A 73 -9.50 9.65 0.04
CA ASP A 73 -9.12 10.72 0.99
C ASP A 73 -9.16 10.21 2.43
N ALA A 74 -10.18 9.42 2.76
CA ALA A 74 -10.30 8.77 4.07
C ALA A 74 -9.18 7.75 4.32
N LEU A 75 -8.82 6.95 3.31
CA LEU A 75 -7.70 6.01 3.38
C LEU A 75 -6.38 6.76 3.67
N PHE A 76 -6.10 7.83 2.93
CA PHE A 76 -4.89 8.61 3.17
C PHE A 76 -4.92 9.34 4.52
N GLY A 77 -6.09 9.77 4.99
CA GLY A 77 -6.27 10.27 6.36
C GLY A 77 -5.81 9.25 7.41
N LEU A 78 -6.30 8.01 7.32
CA LEU A 78 -5.91 6.92 8.21
C LEU A 78 -4.41 6.63 8.15
N ILE A 79 -3.83 6.62 6.94
CA ILE A 79 -2.40 6.39 6.75
C ILE A 79 -1.58 7.52 7.39
N ARG A 80 -1.91 8.79 7.15
CA ARG A 80 -1.17 9.93 7.72
C ARG A 80 -1.23 9.95 9.25
N ASP A 81 -2.35 9.53 9.83
CA ASP A 81 -2.53 9.51 11.29
C ASP A 81 -1.77 8.36 11.97
N ASN A 82 -1.45 7.28 11.25
CA ASN A 82 -0.95 6.02 11.85
C ASN A 82 0.40 5.53 11.30
N LEU A 83 0.87 6.04 10.16
CA LEU A 83 2.15 5.70 9.56
C LEU A 83 3.24 6.69 10.01
N PRO A 84 4.28 6.24 10.75
CA PRO A 84 5.39 7.11 11.11
C PRO A 84 6.18 7.54 9.87
N GLU A 85 6.55 8.82 9.77
CA GLU A 85 7.24 9.41 8.61
C GLU A 85 8.47 8.62 8.11
N ARG A 86 9.23 7.99 9.02
CA ARG A 86 10.38 7.13 8.66
C ARG A 86 10.02 5.93 7.77
N LEU A 87 8.74 5.58 7.67
CA LEU A 87 8.22 4.48 6.86
C LEU A 87 7.56 4.97 5.56
N ASN A 88 7.50 6.27 5.28
CA ASN A 88 6.88 6.80 4.07
C ASN A 88 7.53 6.24 2.79
N GLU A 89 8.87 6.21 2.75
CA GLU A 89 9.60 5.61 1.63
C GLU A 89 9.42 4.09 1.57
N THR A 90 9.23 3.42 2.71
CA THR A 90 8.95 1.98 2.76
C THR A 90 7.57 1.68 2.17
N ALA A 91 6.55 2.44 2.56
CA ALA A 91 5.21 2.40 1.99
C ALA A 91 5.24 2.59 0.47
N TYR A 92 5.95 3.61 0.00
CA TYR A 92 6.05 3.90 -1.42
C TYR A 92 6.81 2.81 -2.20
N ALA A 93 7.90 2.27 -1.63
CA ALA A 93 8.62 1.16 -2.25
C ALA A 93 7.76 -0.11 -2.38
N LEU A 94 6.97 -0.42 -1.36
CA LEU A 94 6.03 -1.54 -1.39
C LEU A 94 4.94 -1.34 -2.44
N ALA A 95 4.39 -0.12 -2.53
CA ALA A 95 3.43 0.25 -3.57
C ALA A 95 4.00 0.01 -4.98
N CYS A 96 5.23 0.49 -5.24
CA CYS A 96 5.89 0.27 -6.53
C CYS A 96 6.19 -1.20 -6.83
N ASP A 97 6.56 -2.01 -5.82
CA ASP A 97 6.84 -3.43 -6.02
C ASP A 97 5.57 -4.24 -6.31
N VAL A 98 4.42 -3.85 -5.74
CA VAL A 98 3.12 -4.46 -6.04
C VAL A 98 2.65 -4.07 -7.43
N ALA A 99 2.68 -2.78 -7.77
CA ALA A 99 2.27 -2.31 -9.09
C ALA A 99 3.13 -2.92 -10.21
N ALA A 100 4.43 -3.16 -9.96
CA ALA A 100 5.32 -3.77 -10.95
C ALA A 100 5.24 -5.31 -11.02
N ALA A 101 4.37 -5.96 -10.24
CA ALA A 101 4.40 -7.41 -10.01
C ALA A 101 4.34 -8.26 -11.27
N ASP A 102 3.58 -7.83 -12.27
CA ASP A 102 3.39 -8.56 -13.53
C ASP A 102 4.08 -7.92 -14.75
N GLY A 103 4.90 -6.90 -14.52
CA GLY A 103 5.70 -6.23 -15.55
C GLY A 103 4.95 -5.17 -16.37
N SER A 104 3.66 -4.92 -16.09
CA SER A 104 2.87 -3.86 -16.71
C SER A 104 2.24 -2.95 -15.65
N LEU A 105 2.14 -1.65 -15.92
CA LEU A 105 1.46 -0.69 -15.04
C LEU A 105 0.26 -0.10 -15.78
N ALA A 106 -0.93 -0.24 -15.21
CA ALA A 106 -2.14 0.42 -15.68
C ALA A 106 -2.13 1.92 -15.34
N GLU A 107 -2.93 2.71 -16.07
CA GLU A 107 -3.02 4.15 -15.83
C GLU A 107 -3.61 4.47 -14.44
N SER A 108 -4.54 3.66 -13.94
CA SER A 108 -5.10 3.76 -12.58
C SER A 108 -4.04 3.56 -11.50
N GLU A 109 -3.18 2.55 -11.66
CA GLU A 109 -2.08 2.30 -10.73
C GLU A 109 -1.05 3.43 -10.75
N LEU A 110 -0.69 3.94 -11.94
CA LEU A 110 0.21 5.09 -12.07
C LEU A 110 -0.34 6.33 -11.36
N ARG A 111 -1.63 6.63 -11.54
CA ARG A 111 -2.29 7.74 -10.85
C ARG A 111 -2.27 7.53 -9.33
N LEU A 112 -2.59 6.32 -8.85
CA LEU A 112 -2.56 6.04 -7.42
C LEU A 112 -1.13 6.13 -6.83
N LEU A 113 -0.11 5.70 -7.57
CA LEU A 113 1.29 5.90 -7.15
C LEU A 113 1.66 7.39 -7.09
N GLU A 114 1.14 8.22 -7.99
CA GLU A 114 1.33 9.68 -7.92
C GLU A 114 0.69 10.29 -6.67
N GLU A 115 -0.54 9.86 -6.32
CA GLU A 115 -1.24 10.27 -5.11
C GLU A 115 -0.48 9.82 -3.85
N ILE A 116 -0.05 8.55 -3.76
CA ILE A 116 0.73 8.05 -2.62
C ILE A 116 2.01 8.87 -2.45
N ARG A 117 2.71 9.19 -3.55
CA ARG A 117 3.94 10.00 -3.52
C ARG A 117 3.66 11.39 -2.94
N TYR A 118 2.57 12.02 -3.35
CA TYR A 118 2.16 13.34 -2.87
C TYR A 118 1.77 13.29 -1.39
N GLU A 119 0.91 12.34 -1.02
CA GLU A 119 0.36 12.23 0.33
C GLU A 119 1.39 11.84 1.39
N LEU A 120 2.41 11.07 1.00
CA LEU A 120 3.52 10.70 1.87
C LEU A 120 4.70 11.66 1.78
N ASN A 121 4.57 12.75 1.01
CA ASN A 121 5.59 13.78 0.81
C ASN A 121 6.97 13.20 0.43
N ILE A 122 6.99 12.29 -0.54
CA ILE A 122 8.22 11.64 -1.00
C ILE A 122 8.97 12.58 -1.94
N ASP A 123 10.24 12.85 -1.63
CA ASP A 123 11.10 13.65 -2.50
C ASP A 123 11.21 13.03 -3.91
N ARG A 124 11.29 13.89 -4.92
CA ARG A 124 11.31 13.46 -6.33
C ARG A 124 12.51 12.56 -6.65
N LEU A 125 13.67 12.81 -6.05
CA LEU A 125 14.86 11.99 -6.29
C LEU A 125 14.72 10.63 -5.61
N HIS A 126 14.15 10.58 -4.41
CA HIS A 126 13.91 9.34 -3.68
C HIS A 126 12.88 8.47 -4.40
N ALA A 127 11.76 9.08 -4.84
CA ALA A 127 10.74 8.41 -5.64
C ALA A 127 11.35 7.81 -6.92
N ALA A 128 12.10 8.60 -7.68
CA ALA A 128 12.75 8.12 -8.91
C ALA A 128 13.72 6.96 -8.65
N ALA A 129 14.46 6.97 -7.52
CA ALA A 129 15.35 5.88 -7.15
C ALA A 129 14.58 4.59 -6.79
N ILE A 130 13.48 4.73 -6.04
CA ILE A 130 12.58 3.63 -5.66
C ILE A 130 11.94 3.00 -6.90
N GLU A 131 11.31 3.81 -7.75
CA GLU A 131 10.69 3.38 -9.00
C GLU A 131 11.70 2.64 -9.89
N ARG A 132 12.93 3.19 -10.00
CA ARG A 132 14.01 2.58 -10.78
C ARG A 132 14.42 1.21 -10.23
N GLY A 133 14.46 1.07 -8.90
CA GLY A 133 14.75 -0.18 -8.20
C GLY A 133 13.67 -1.23 -8.39
N ALA A 134 12.40 -0.85 -8.23
CA ALA A 134 11.25 -1.72 -8.48
C ALA A 134 11.26 -2.23 -9.93
N ARG A 135 11.45 -1.34 -10.91
CA ARG A 135 11.56 -1.72 -12.32
C ARG A 135 12.71 -2.68 -12.59
N ALA A 136 13.86 -2.47 -11.96
CA ALA A 136 15.03 -3.34 -12.14
C ALA A 136 14.76 -4.77 -11.65
N ARG A 137 13.96 -4.95 -10.59
CA ARG A 137 13.58 -6.27 -10.06
C ARG A 137 12.56 -7.02 -10.92
N HIS A 138 11.77 -6.30 -11.73
CA HIS A 138 10.66 -6.86 -12.50
C HIS A 138 10.91 -6.85 -14.03
N THR A 139 12.10 -6.44 -14.46
CA THR A 139 12.51 -6.59 -15.87
C THR A 139 12.76 -8.06 -16.16
N THR A 140 12.06 -8.64 -17.14
CA THR A 140 12.23 -10.02 -17.61
C THR A 140 12.72 -10.07 -19.05
#